data_AF-A0A0F4TK64-F1
#
_entry.id   AF-A0A0F4TK64-F1
#
_cell.length_a   1.000
_cell.length_b   1.000
_cell.length_c   1.000
_cell.angle_alpha   90.00
_cell.angle_beta   90.00
_cell.angle_gamma   90.00
#
_symmetry.space_group_name_H-M   'P 1'
#
loop_
_entity.id
_entity.type
_entity.pdbx_description
1 polymer ?
#
loop_
_entity_poly.entity_id
_entity_poly.type
_entity_poly.pdbx_seq_one_letter_code
_entity_poly.pdbx_strand_id
1 'polypeptide(L)'
;MNRKFLLIVVAGAIAVIVAIVGMYINMFGGIRSDQAVWGTFGDYFGGILNPVFALLAFLGVLWSLDLQMRQIRQLELDKKADEILQVVKDIDARLTELLQTLVGADSGHDVLVIHMVAEANRLCKQEGGSHTKFLAAVDIYMDFLKASKSSDSLIGMAVREMADQVTTMCEFLKRYPQQQGGGYAPIIEYYTDKTSRLIPMLVDAESLSGSTQAFFKAEIRSS
;
A
#
# COMPACT_ATOMS: atom_id res chain seq x y z
N MET A 1 0.35 -26.40 6.72
CA MET A 1 0.67 -27.74 6.18
C MET A 1 -0.51 -28.67 6.44
N ASN A 2 -1.14 -29.23 5.41
CA ASN A 2 -2.40 -29.96 5.56
C ASN A 2 -2.19 -31.28 6.33
N ARG A 3 -2.98 -31.54 7.38
CA ARG A 3 -2.91 -32.76 8.22
C ARG A 3 -2.93 -34.05 7.39
N LYS A 4 -3.64 -34.05 6.25
CA LYS A 4 -3.68 -35.15 5.28
C LYS A 4 -2.32 -35.40 4.60
N PHE A 5 -1.59 -34.34 4.26
CA PHE A 5 -0.25 -34.44 3.66
C PHE A 5 0.75 -35.07 4.63
N LEU A 6 0.75 -34.63 5.89
CA LEU A 6 1.60 -35.21 6.93
C LEU A 6 1.31 -36.71 7.12
N LEU A 7 0.03 -37.11 7.17
CA LEU A 7 -0.38 -38.51 7.30
C LEU A 7 0.05 -39.37 6.11
N ILE A 8 -0.02 -38.84 4.89
CA ILE A 8 0.44 -39.54 3.67
C ILE A 8 1.95 -39.77 3.71
N VAL A 9 2.73 -38.76 4.10
CA VAL A 9 4.19 -38.88 4.22
C VAL A 9 4.59 -39.92 5.27
N VAL A 10 3.95 -39.89 6.44
CA VAL A 10 4.21 -40.84 7.53
C VAL A 10 3.82 -42.27 7.13
N ALA A 11 2.64 -42.46 6.53
CA ALA A 11 2.21 -43.78 6.06
C ALA A 11 3.14 -44.33 4.96
N GLY A 12 3.61 -43.47 4.05
CA GLY A 12 4.59 -43.85 3.02
C GLY A 12 5.93 -44.28 3.61
N ALA A 13 6.45 -43.55 4.61
CA ALA A 13 7.68 -43.92 5.29
C ALA A 13 7.57 -45.28 6.00
N ILE A 14 6.45 -45.52 6.70
CA ILE A 14 6.19 -46.81 7.36
C ILE A 14 6.08 -47.94 6.33
N ALA A 15 5.40 -47.72 5.20
CA ALA A 15 5.26 -48.71 4.15
C ALA A 15 6.62 -49.10 3.54
N VAL A 16 7.52 -48.12 3.32
CA VAL A 16 8.89 -48.38 2.84
C VAL A 16 9.68 -49.21 3.85
N ILE A 17 9.59 -48.88 5.15
CA ILE A 17 10.25 -49.66 6.21
C ILE A 17 9.73 -51.10 6.23
N VAL A 18 8.41 -51.29 6.21
CA VAL A 18 7.78 -52.62 6.19
C VAL A 18 8.17 -53.40 4.94
N ALA A 19 8.26 -52.75 3.78
CA ALA A 19 8.68 -53.39 2.53
C ALA A 19 10.14 -53.83 2.57
N ILE A 20 11.05 -52.98 3.08
CA ILE A 20 12.47 -53.32 3.22
C ILE A 20 12.65 -54.49 4.19
N VAL A 21 12.00 -54.43 5.36
CA VAL A 21 12.04 -55.51 6.37
C VAL A 21 11.45 -56.81 5.81
N GLY A 22 10.30 -56.74 5.12
CA GLY A 22 9.65 -57.90 4.52
C GLY A 22 10.47 -58.54 3.41
N MET A 23 11.09 -57.74 2.53
CA MET A 23 11.98 -58.21 1.48
C MET A 23 13.23 -58.89 2.06
N TYR A 24 13.79 -58.33 3.13
CA TYR A 24 14.94 -58.92 3.82
C TYR A 24 14.63 -60.27 4.48
N ILE A 25 13.49 -60.37 5.20
CA ILE A 25 13.05 -61.64 5.81
C ILE A 25 12.81 -62.72 4.74
N ASN A 26 12.26 -62.35 3.58
CA ASN A 26 12.02 -63.25 2.47
C ASN A 26 13.34 -63.76 1.85
N MET A 27 14.32 -62.87 1.65
CA MET A 27 15.60 -63.19 1.02
C MET A 27 16.53 -64.04 1.91
N PHE A 28 16.56 -63.80 3.22
CA PHE A 28 17.55 -64.41 4.12
C PHE A 28 17.02 -65.54 5.02
N GLY A 29 15.71 -65.83 5.00
CA GLY A 29 15.11 -66.98 5.70
C GLY A 29 15.01 -66.82 7.22
N GLY A 30 13.96 -67.42 7.81
CA GLY A 30 13.44 -67.04 9.13
C GLY A 30 14.37 -67.19 10.35
N ILE A 31 14.25 -66.21 11.28
CA ILE A 31 14.52 -66.11 12.75
C ILE A 31 15.81 -66.76 13.35
N ARG A 32 16.50 -67.70 12.70
CA ARG A 32 17.75 -68.34 13.15
C ARG A 32 18.98 -67.91 12.37
N SER A 33 19.00 -66.67 11.86
CA SER A 33 20.22 -66.08 11.30
C SER A 33 21.00 -65.38 12.42
N ASP A 34 22.32 -65.58 12.43
CA ASP A 34 23.25 -65.01 13.40
C ASP A 34 23.01 -63.49 13.58
N GLN A 35 22.90 -63.03 14.82
CA GLN A 35 22.64 -61.63 15.18
C GLN A 35 23.67 -60.69 14.54
N ALA A 36 24.89 -61.18 14.31
CA ALA A 36 25.95 -60.44 13.63
C ALA A 36 25.56 -60.00 12.20
N VAL A 37 24.85 -60.86 11.44
CA VAL A 37 24.41 -60.56 10.07
C VAL A 37 23.37 -59.44 10.05
N TRP A 38 22.46 -59.44 11.04
CA TRP A 38 21.49 -58.35 11.21
C TRP A 38 22.15 -57.01 11.54
N GLY A 39 23.18 -57.02 12.37
CA GLY A 39 23.98 -55.83 12.68
C GLY A 39 24.65 -55.25 11.44
N THR A 40 25.39 -56.07 10.68
CA THR A 40 26.11 -55.63 9.48
C THR A 40 25.18 -55.12 8.38
N PHE A 41 24.00 -55.72 8.21
CA PHE A 41 23.00 -55.23 7.27
C PHE A 41 22.45 -53.85 7.68
N GLY A 42 22.12 -53.70 8.96
CA GLY A 42 21.68 -52.43 9.53
C GLY A 42 22.73 -51.34 9.36
N ASP A 43 24.01 -51.68 9.55
CA ASP A 43 25.13 -50.75 9.38
C ASP A 43 25.31 -50.29 7.92
N TYR A 44 25.15 -51.19 6.94
CA TYR A 44 25.22 -50.82 5.51
C TYR A 44 24.08 -49.89 5.09
N PHE A 45 22.84 -50.25 5.43
CA PHE A 45 21.68 -49.42 5.11
C PHE A 45 21.73 -48.10 5.88
N GLY A 46 22.03 -48.12 7.18
CA GLY A 46 22.21 -46.92 8.00
C GLY A 46 23.33 -46.01 7.48
N GLY A 47 24.44 -46.59 7.00
CA GLY A 47 25.56 -45.86 6.41
C GLY A 47 25.22 -45.14 5.09
N ILE A 48 24.28 -45.64 4.30
CA ILE A 48 23.80 -44.99 3.06
C ILE A 48 22.66 -44.03 3.35
N LEU A 49 21.68 -44.45 4.16
CA LEU A 49 20.51 -43.67 4.50
C LEU A 49 20.87 -42.41 5.30
N ASN A 50 21.87 -42.48 6.18
CA ASN A 50 22.24 -41.33 7.01
C ASN A 50 22.76 -40.13 6.18
N PRO A 51 23.73 -40.27 5.25
CA PRO A 51 24.08 -39.19 4.32
C PRO A 51 22.92 -38.73 3.43
N VAL A 52 22.07 -39.63 2.96
CA VAL A 52 20.89 -39.28 2.14
C VAL A 52 19.90 -38.44 2.95
N PHE A 53 19.59 -38.83 4.19
CA PHE A 53 18.73 -38.06 5.07
C PHE A 53 19.37 -36.73 5.46
N ALA A 54 20.68 -36.69 5.70
CA ALA A 54 21.40 -35.45 5.96
C ALA A 54 21.31 -34.49 4.76
N LEU A 55 21.48 -35.00 3.53
CA LEU A 55 21.31 -34.21 2.30
C LEU A 55 19.87 -33.72 2.13
N LEU A 56 18.88 -34.58 2.36
CA LEU A 56 17.45 -34.21 2.28
C LEU A 56 17.08 -33.17 3.34
N ALA A 57 17.59 -33.32 4.56
CA ALA A 57 17.41 -32.33 5.63
C ALA A 57 18.04 -30.99 5.23
N PHE A 58 19.26 -31.02 4.69
CA PHE A 58 19.95 -29.82 4.19
C PHE A 58 19.16 -29.14 3.06
N LEU A 59 18.67 -29.89 2.07
CA LEU A 59 17.81 -29.37 1.01
C LEU A 59 16.50 -28.78 1.55
N GLY A 60 15.90 -29.44 2.54
CA GLY A 60 14.70 -28.94 3.23
C GLY A 60 14.95 -27.60 3.92
N VAL A 61 16.10 -27.43 4.57
CA VAL A 61 16.51 -26.16 5.17
C VAL A 61 16.72 -25.10 4.09
N LEU A 62 17.42 -25.42 2.99
CA LEU A 62 17.62 -24.48 1.87
C LEU A 62 16.28 -24.01 1.27
N TRP A 63 15.35 -24.94 1.06
CA TRP A 63 14.03 -24.59 0.54
C TRP A 63 13.22 -23.73 1.51
N SER A 64 13.30 -24.03 2.81
CA SER A 64 12.70 -23.21 3.86
C SER A 64 13.29 -21.80 3.88
N LEU A 65 14.61 -21.66 3.71
CA LEU A 65 15.28 -20.35 3.63
C LEU A 65 14.84 -19.56 2.39
N ASP A 66 14.76 -20.18 1.21
CA ASP A 66 14.26 -19.50 0.01
C ASP A 66 12.83 -18.99 0.20
N LEU A 67 11.96 -19.82 0.78
CA LEU A 67 10.58 -19.43 1.09
C LEU A 67 10.54 -18.27 2.08
N GLN A 68 11.34 -18.32 3.15
CA GLN A 68 11.44 -17.25 4.15
C GLN A 68 11.94 -15.94 3.52
N MET A 69 12.95 -15.98 2.64
CA MET A 69 13.45 -14.79 1.95
C MET A 69 12.39 -14.15 1.05
N ARG A 70 11.58 -14.97 0.36
CA ARG A 70 10.46 -14.46 -0.44
C ARG A 70 9.39 -13.81 0.43
N GLN A 71 9.06 -14.41 1.57
CA GLN A 71 8.11 -13.85 2.53
C GLN A 71 8.59 -12.52 3.09
N ILE A 72 9.86 -12.40 3.49
CA ILE A 72 10.46 -11.15 3.98
C ILE A 72 10.37 -10.06 2.91
N ARG A 73 10.72 -10.38 1.65
CA ARG A 73 10.63 -9.41 0.55
C ARG A 73 9.21 -8.91 0.32
N GLN A 74 8.21 -9.78 0.39
CA GLN A 74 6.81 -9.37 0.27
C GLN A 74 6.39 -8.46 1.44
N LEU A 75 6.75 -8.84 2.68
CA LEU A 75 6.49 -8.01 3.86
C LEU A 75 7.15 -6.62 3.77
N GLU A 76 8.36 -6.52 3.23
CA GLU A 76 9.03 -5.24 3.01
C GLU A 76 8.30 -4.36 1.98
N LEU A 77 7.74 -4.97 0.92
CA LEU A 77 6.95 -4.25 -0.07
C LEU A 77 5.63 -3.77 0.51
N ASP A 78 4.91 -4.63 1.23
CA ASP A 78 3.65 -4.30 1.90
C ASP A 78 3.86 -3.17 2.93
N LYS A 79 4.91 -3.26 3.74
CA LYS A 79 5.27 -2.22 4.72
C LYS A 79 5.54 -0.87 4.04
N LYS A 80 6.27 -0.86 2.93
CA LYS A 80 6.51 0.38 2.18
C LYS A 80 5.23 0.98 1.62
N ALA A 81 4.31 0.13 1.13
CA ALA A 81 3.01 0.60 0.66
C ALA A 81 2.17 1.20 1.80
N ASP A 82 2.19 0.57 2.98
CA ASP A 82 1.52 1.07 4.18
C ASP A 82 2.11 2.40 4.67
N GLU A 83 3.44 2.55 4.68
CA GLU A 83 4.11 3.81 5.03
C GLU A 83 3.67 4.96 4.09
N ILE A 84 3.61 4.70 2.78
CA ILE A 84 3.15 5.68 1.78
C ILE A 84 1.69 6.06 2.05
N LEU A 85 0.83 5.07 2.29
CA LEU A 85 -0.58 5.31 2.58
C LEU A 85 -0.77 6.11 3.86
N GLN A 86 0.03 5.86 4.89
CA GLN A 86 -0.03 6.58 6.16
C GLN A 86 0.32 8.06 5.98
N VAL A 87 1.35 8.38 5.18
CA VAL A 87 1.72 9.77 4.87
C VAL A 87 0.58 10.48 4.14
N VAL A 88 0.00 9.84 3.12
CA VAL A 88 -1.13 10.41 2.36
C VAL A 88 -2.36 10.63 3.25
N LYS A 89 -2.64 9.71 4.17
CA LYS A 89 -3.73 9.85 5.16
C LYS A 89 -3.49 10.97 6.17
N ASP A 90 -2.27 11.15 6.64
CA ASP A 90 -1.91 12.24 7.56
C ASP A 90 -2.12 13.61 6.88
N ILE A 91 -1.66 13.74 5.62
CA ILE A 91 -1.87 14.93 4.81
C ILE A 91 -3.36 15.20 4.61
N ASP A 92 -4.15 14.18 4.26
CA ASP A 92 -5.61 14.31 4.10
C ASP A 92 -6.32 14.77 5.37
N ALA A 93 -5.89 14.26 6.54
CA ALA A 93 -6.43 14.66 7.83
C ALA A 93 -6.14 16.14 8.12
N ARG A 94 -4.90 16.60 7.91
CA ARG A 94 -4.51 18.01 8.05
C ARG A 94 -5.27 18.91 7.11
N LEU A 95 -5.41 18.52 5.84
CA LEU A 95 -6.22 19.25 4.86
C LEU A 95 -7.68 19.35 5.32
N THR A 96 -8.25 18.25 5.82
CA THR A 96 -9.63 18.23 6.32
C THR A 96 -9.83 19.19 7.50
N GLU A 97 -8.86 19.30 8.40
CA GLU A 97 -8.88 20.27 9.50
C GLU A 97 -8.83 21.71 8.98
N LEU A 98 -7.89 22.01 8.08
CA LEU A 98 -7.74 23.35 7.49
C LEU A 98 -8.99 23.78 6.72
N LEU A 99 -9.70 22.83 6.08
CA LEU A 99 -10.94 23.10 5.35
C LEU A 99 -12.08 23.58 6.24
N GLN A 100 -12.01 23.33 7.55
CA GLN A 100 -12.95 23.84 8.55
C GLN A 100 -12.61 25.27 9.01
N THR A 101 -11.60 25.93 8.43
CA THR A 101 -11.30 27.32 8.77
C THR A 101 -12.46 28.22 8.39
N LEU A 102 -12.90 29.05 9.34
CA LEU A 102 -13.99 30.01 9.15
C LEU A 102 -13.55 31.15 8.23
N VAL A 103 -14.31 31.36 7.16
CA VAL A 103 -14.15 32.46 6.20
C VAL A 103 -15.05 33.63 6.58
N GLY A 104 -16.28 33.34 7.03
CA GLY A 104 -17.26 34.34 7.44
C GLY A 104 -18.59 33.69 7.76
N ALA A 105 -19.66 34.49 7.79
CA ALA A 105 -21.02 33.98 7.94
C ALA A 105 -21.91 34.56 6.83
N ASP A 106 -22.74 33.72 6.24
CA ASP A 106 -23.74 34.12 5.26
C ASP A 106 -25.11 33.57 5.67
N SER A 107 -26.13 34.43 5.68
CA SER A 107 -27.51 34.05 5.94
C SER A 107 -27.72 33.25 7.25
N GLY A 108 -26.86 33.48 8.25
CA GLY A 108 -26.90 32.78 9.54
C GLY A 108 -26.14 31.45 9.59
N HIS A 109 -25.38 31.11 8.56
CA HIS A 109 -24.55 29.91 8.48
C HIS A 109 -23.07 30.25 8.36
N ASP A 110 -22.24 29.45 9.03
CA ASP A 110 -20.78 29.57 8.93
C ASP A 110 -20.32 29.18 7.52
N VAL A 111 -19.57 30.07 6.90
CA VAL A 111 -18.92 29.85 5.62
C VAL A 111 -17.49 29.42 5.90
N LEU A 112 -17.15 28.20 5.49
CA LEU A 112 -15.83 27.60 5.71
C LEU A 112 -15.07 27.52 4.39
N VAL A 113 -13.76 27.25 4.45
CA VAL A 113 -12.93 27.09 3.24
C VAL A 113 -13.45 25.96 2.34
N ILE A 114 -14.03 24.89 2.89
CA ILE A 114 -14.67 23.83 2.09
C ILE A 114 -15.77 24.36 1.15
N HIS A 115 -16.51 25.40 1.55
CA HIS A 115 -17.51 26.03 0.69
C HIS A 115 -16.84 26.82 -0.45
N MET A 116 -15.68 27.45 -0.18
CA MET A 116 -14.89 28.15 -1.21
C MET A 116 -14.28 27.16 -2.22
N VAL A 117 -13.88 25.97 -1.77
CA VAL A 117 -13.46 24.88 -2.67
C VAL A 117 -14.61 24.46 -3.57
N ALA A 118 -15.81 24.27 -3.01
CA ALA A 118 -17.00 23.92 -3.79
C ALA A 118 -17.32 25.00 -4.82
N GLU A 119 -17.21 26.28 -4.44
CA GLU A 119 -17.45 27.42 -5.31
C GLU A 119 -16.42 27.51 -6.44
N ALA A 120 -15.12 27.35 -6.16
CA ALA A 120 -14.08 27.31 -7.19
C ALA A 120 -14.32 26.19 -8.22
N ASN A 121 -14.69 24.99 -7.74
CA ASN A 121 -15.05 23.88 -8.63
C ASN A 121 -16.31 24.16 -9.45
N ARG A 122 -17.28 24.87 -8.87
CA ARG A 122 -18.49 25.31 -9.57
C ARG A 122 -18.13 26.28 -10.70
N LEU A 123 -17.31 27.30 -10.42
CA LEU A 123 -16.85 28.30 -11.39
C LEU A 123 -16.07 27.65 -12.54
N CYS A 124 -15.14 26.76 -12.23
CA CYS A 124 -14.35 26.02 -13.22
C CYS A 124 -15.24 25.21 -14.19
N LYS A 125 -16.34 24.63 -13.72
CA LYS A 125 -17.30 23.90 -14.57
C LYS A 125 -18.25 24.80 -15.37
N GLN A 126 -18.38 26.07 -15.00
CA GLN A 126 -19.48 26.93 -15.41
C GLN A 126 -19.05 28.13 -16.28
N GLU A 127 -17.86 28.09 -16.89
CA GLU A 127 -17.43 29.00 -17.98
C GLU A 127 -18.40 29.02 -19.21
N GLY A 128 -19.63 28.49 -19.09
CA GLY A 128 -20.67 28.47 -20.12
C GLY A 128 -22.12 28.80 -19.67
N GLY A 129 -22.43 29.41 -18.51
CA GLY A 129 -23.85 29.80 -18.25
C GLY A 129 -24.25 30.64 -17.01
N SER A 130 -25.02 31.72 -17.28
CA SER A 130 -25.95 32.61 -16.51
C SER A 130 -25.66 33.11 -15.07
N HIS A 131 -26.02 34.38 -14.80
CA HIS A 131 -25.21 35.34 -14.04
C HIS A 131 -25.83 35.96 -12.76
N THR A 132 -27.06 35.64 -12.36
CA THR A 132 -27.81 36.56 -11.45
C THR A 132 -27.87 36.13 -9.97
N LYS A 133 -27.87 34.83 -9.64
CA LYS A 133 -27.67 34.33 -8.24
C LYS A 133 -26.18 34.16 -7.88
N PHE A 134 -25.34 34.43 -8.88
CA PHE A 134 -23.89 34.30 -8.92
C PHE A 134 -23.18 35.41 -8.16
N LEU A 135 -23.73 36.64 -8.18
CA LEU A 135 -23.02 37.83 -7.71
C LEU A 135 -22.65 37.78 -6.23
N ALA A 136 -23.57 37.38 -5.33
CA ALA A 136 -23.28 37.34 -3.89
C ALA A 136 -22.29 36.22 -3.48
N ALA A 137 -22.39 35.03 -4.08
CA ALA A 137 -21.46 33.93 -3.82
C ALA A 137 -20.06 34.24 -4.38
N VAL A 138 -20.02 34.93 -5.54
CA VAL A 138 -18.79 35.47 -6.10
C VAL A 138 -18.22 36.58 -5.23
N ASP A 139 -19.03 37.44 -4.63
CA ASP A 139 -18.52 38.49 -3.73
C ASP A 139 -17.81 37.89 -2.50
N ILE A 140 -18.42 36.90 -1.84
CA ILE A 140 -17.79 36.18 -0.71
C ILE A 140 -16.51 35.47 -1.15
N TYR A 141 -16.54 34.81 -2.31
CA TYR A 141 -15.38 34.12 -2.87
C TYR A 141 -14.25 35.09 -3.23
N MET A 142 -14.56 36.26 -3.79
CA MET A 142 -13.59 37.29 -4.13
C MET A 142 -12.98 37.92 -2.87
N ASP A 143 -13.77 38.14 -1.83
CA ASP A 143 -13.26 38.63 -0.55
C ASP A 143 -12.39 37.58 0.16
N PHE A 144 -12.76 36.30 0.05
CA PHE A 144 -11.90 35.18 0.44
C PHE A 144 -10.56 35.20 -0.32
N LEU A 145 -10.55 35.38 -1.65
CA LEU A 145 -9.32 35.43 -2.44
C LEU A 145 -8.44 36.63 -2.08
N LYS A 146 -9.03 37.79 -1.76
CA LYS A 146 -8.26 38.93 -1.26
C LYS A 146 -7.64 38.61 0.10
N ALA A 147 -8.41 37.99 1.00
CA ALA A 147 -7.92 37.59 2.31
C ALA A 147 -6.82 36.53 2.20
N SER A 148 -6.95 35.54 1.31
CA SER A 148 -5.99 34.46 1.15
C SER A 148 -4.62 34.95 0.67
N LYS A 149 -4.58 36.03 -0.11
CA LYS A 149 -3.35 36.68 -0.58
C LYS A 149 -2.66 37.54 0.49
N SER A 150 -3.36 37.87 1.58
CA SER A 150 -2.79 38.67 2.67
C SER A 150 -2.04 37.78 3.68
N SER A 151 -0.81 38.18 4.05
CA SER A 151 0.07 37.38 4.91
C SER A 151 -0.40 37.26 6.37
N ASP A 152 -1.20 38.21 6.84
CA ASP A 152 -1.60 38.32 8.25
C ASP A 152 -3.01 37.77 8.53
N SER A 153 -3.75 37.32 7.51
CA SER A 153 -5.08 36.76 7.72
C SER A 153 -5.02 35.28 8.09
N LEU A 154 -5.93 34.86 8.97
CA LEU A 154 -6.13 33.44 9.31
C LEU A 154 -6.39 32.60 8.05
N ILE A 155 -7.17 33.14 7.11
CA ILE A 155 -7.49 32.53 5.82
C ILE A 155 -6.23 32.33 4.99
N GLY A 156 -5.37 33.35 4.89
CA GLY A 156 -4.12 33.29 4.13
C GLY A 156 -3.09 32.34 4.74
N MET A 157 -3.07 32.20 6.07
CA MET A 157 -2.27 31.15 6.73
C MET A 157 -2.81 29.75 6.40
N ALA A 158 -4.12 29.54 6.52
CA ALA A 158 -4.75 28.25 6.23
C ALA A 158 -4.58 27.84 4.75
N VAL A 159 -4.76 28.76 3.81
CA VAL A 159 -4.63 28.50 2.37
C VAL A 159 -3.18 28.20 1.98
N ARG A 160 -2.19 28.89 2.57
CA ARG A 160 -0.77 28.57 2.35
C ARG A 160 -0.40 27.21 2.91
N GLU A 161 -0.83 26.90 4.14
CA GLU A 161 -0.61 25.57 4.72
C GLU A 161 -1.25 24.48 3.85
N MET A 162 -2.47 24.70 3.33
CA MET A 162 -3.08 23.77 2.37
C MET A 162 -2.21 23.58 1.12
N ALA A 163 -1.70 24.67 0.54
CA ALA A 163 -0.84 24.60 -0.64
C ALA A 163 0.47 23.85 -0.37
N ASP A 164 1.05 24.01 0.82
CA ASP A 164 2.24 23.30 1.27
C ASP A 164 1.96 21.82 1.48
N GLN A 165 0.83 21.46 2.10
CA GLN A 165 0.39 20.06 2.25
C GLN A 165 0.15 19.37 0.89
N VAL A 166 -0.51 20.07 -0.05
CA VAL A 166 -0.74 19.56 -1.42
C VAL A 166 0.58 19.38 -2.18
N THR A 167 1.50 20.34 -2.04
CA THR A 167 2.83 20.26 -2.66
C THR A 167 3.65 19.12 -2.06
N THR A 168 3.62 18.95 -0.74
CA THR A 168 4.28 17.85 -0.04
C THR A 168 3.76 16.50 -0.54
N MET A 169 2.44 16.35 -0.69
CA MET A 169 1.84 15.14 -1.25
C MET A 169 2.34 14.86 -2.68
N CYS A 170 2.34 15.89 -3.53
CA CYS A 170 2.81 15.80 -4.92
C CYS A 170 4.27 15.35 -4.99
N GLU A 171 5.16 15.97 -4.22
CA GLU A 171 6.58 15.61 -4.18
C GLU A 171 6.81 14.20 -3.63
N PHE A 172 6.07 13.83 -2.60
CA PHE A 172 6.13 12.49 -2.02
C PHE A 172 5.70 11.41 -3.02
N LEU A 173 4.57 11.60 -3.70
CA LEU A 173 4.05 10.67 -4.70
C LEU A 173 5.00 10.54 -5.90
N LYS A 174 5.57 11.65 -6.40
CA LYS A 174 6.58 11.64 -7.47
C LYS A 174 7.82 10.81 -7.12
N ARG A 175 8.20 10.76 -5.84
CA ARG A 175 9.38 10.01 -5.38
C ARG A 175 9.12 8.50 -5.25
N TYR A 176 7.85 8.10 -5.10
CA TYR A 176 7.48 6.70 -4.83
C TYR A 176 6.33 6.20 -5.74
N PRO A 177 6.53 6.11 -7.08
CA PRO A 177 5.57 5.47 -7.96
C PRO A 177 5.44 3.98 -7.63
N GLN A 178 4.21 3.50 -7.44
CA GLN A 178 3.97 2.15 -6.89
C GLN A 178 3.95 1.03 -7.94
N GLN A 179 3.73 1.32 -9.23
CA GLN A 179 3.65 0.30 -10.26
C GLN A 179 4.72 0.44 -11.35
N GLN A 180 5.14 -0.68 -11.94
CA GLN A 180 6.07 -0.72 -13.07
C GLN A 180 5.56 0.02 -14.32
N GLY A 181 4.29 0.44 -14.34
CA GLY A 181 3.68 1.30 -15.37
C GLY A 181 3.49 2.77 -14.97
N GLY A 182 4.00 3.20 -13.80
CA GLY A 182 3.90 4.59 -13.34
C GLY A 182 2.62 4.96 -12.58
N GLY A 183 1.63 4.06 -12.49
CA GLY A 183 0.40 4.26 -11.72
C GLY A 183 0.56 4.00 -10.22
N TYR A 184 -0.43 4.46 -9.43
CA TYR A 184 -0.47 4.25 -7.98
C TYR A 184 -1.43 3.12 -7.59
N ALA A 185 -1.40 2.69 -6.33
CA ALA A 185 -2.43 1.79 -5.81
C ALA A 185 -3.80 2.51 -5.81
N PRO A 186 -4.94 1.82 -6.02
CA PRO A 186 -6.26 2.45 -6.14
C PRO A 186 -6.63 3.37 -4.97
N ILE A 187 -6.17 3.06 -3.76
CA ILE A 187 -6.42 3.89 -2.59
C ILE A 187 -5.64 5.21 -2.63
N ILE A 188 -4.44 5.23 -3.20
CA ILE A 188 -3.64 6.44 -3.39
C ILE A 188 -4.24 7.29 -4.51
N GLU A 189 -4.74 6.65 -5.57
CA GLU A 189 -5.49 7.34 -6.63
C GLU A 189 -6.72 8.06 -6.06
N TYR A 190 -7.48 7.41 -5.17
CA TYR A 190 -8.61 8.03 -4.47
C TYR A 190 -8.21 9.30 -3.71
N TYR A 191 -7.11 9.27 -2.95
CA TYR A 191 -6.64 10.47 -2.23
C TYR A 191 -6.11 11.54 -3.20
N THR A 192 -5.50 11.13 -4.30
CA THR A 192 -5.04 12.06 -5.35
C THR A 192 -6.21 12.76 -6.02
N ASP A 193 -7.29 12.04 -6.37
CA ASP A 193 -8.55 12.62 -6.85
C ASP A 193 -9.18 13.56 -5.81
N LYS A 194 -9.26 13.11 -4.55
CA LYS A 194 -9.82 13.91 -3.46
C LYS A 194 -9.07 15.24 -3.30
N THR A 195 -7.74 15.20 -3.30
CA THR A 195 -6.89 16.40 -3.21
C THR A 195 -6.97 17.26 -4.48
N SER A 196 -7.20 16.66 -5.65
CA SER A 196 -7.34 17.40 -6.92
C SER A 196 -8.47 18.44 -6.90
N ARG A 197 -9.50 18.21 -6.06
CA ARG A 197 -10.63 19.13 -5.88
C ARG A 197 -10.22 20.46 -5.27
N LEU A 198 -9.10 20.52 -4.55
CA LEU A 198 -8.58 21.76 -3.96
C LEU A 198 -7.87 22.63 -5.00
N ILE A 199 -7.42 22.04 -6.10
CA ILE A 199 -6.52 22.68 -7.07
C ILE A 199 -7.13 23.94 -7.69
N PRO A 200 -8.40 23.98 -8.15
CA PRO A 200 -8.97 25.21 -8.70
C PRO A 200 -8.89 26.39 -7.73
N MET A 201 -9.33 26.18 -6.48
CA MET A 201 -9.30 27.22 -5.45
C MET A 201 -7.87 27.69 -5.15
N LEU A 202 -6.92 26.75 -5.01
CA LEU A 202 -5.54 27.08 -4.69
C LEU A 202 -4.80 27.75 -5.86
N VAL A 203 -5.20 27.48 -7.10
CA VAL A 203 -4.73 28.19 -8.30
C VAL A 203 -5.26 29.61 -8.31
N ASP A 204 -6.55 29.82 -8.06
CA ASP A 204 -7.18 31.15 -8.01
C ASP A 204 -6.60 32.01 -6.87
N ALA A 205 -6.21 31.37 -5.77
CA ALA A 205 -5.48 31.98 -4.65
C ALA A 205 -3.98 32.21 -4.93
N GLU A 206 -3.48 31.86 -6.12
CA GLU A 206 -2.06 31.99 -6.54
C GLU A 206 -1.07 31.32 -5.57
N SER A 207 -1.50 30.28 -4.86
CA SER A 207 -0.72 29.68 -3.76
C SER A 207 0.08 28.43 -4.21
N LEU A 208 -0.23 27.84 -5.37
CA LEU A 208 0.43 26.62 -5.86
C LEU A 208 1.59 26.90 -6.82
N SER A 209 2.68 26.14 -6.65
CA SER A 209 3.78 26.09 -7.60
C SER A 209 3.37 25.49 -8.95
N GLY A 210 4.02 25.91 -10.04
CA GLY A 210 3.70 25.42 -11.39
C GLY A 210 3.91 23.91 -11.58
N SER A 211 4.86 23.31 -10.85
CA SER A 211 5.14 21.87 -10.92
C SER A 211 4.06 21.01 -10.23
N THR A 212 3.42 21.54 -9.18
CA THR A 212 2.29 20.89 -8.51
C THR A 212 1.02 21.01 -9.36
N GLN A 213 0.77 22.18 -9.96
CA GLN A 213 -0.36 22.36 -10.88
C GLN A 213 -0.27 21.42 -12.09
N ALA A 214 0.92 21.26 -12.67
CA ALA A 214 1.13 20.36 -13.81
C ALA A 214 0.88 18.88 -13.47
N PHE A 215 1.26 18.45 -12.26
CA PHE A 215 1.03 17.08 -11.79
C PHE A 215 -0.46 16.75 -11.74
N PHE A 216 -1.25 17.54 -11.02
CA PHE A 216 -2.69 17.28 -10.91
C PHE A 216 -3.44 17.50 -12.24
N LYS A 217 -2.98 18.42 -13.12
CA LYS A 217 -3.55 18.56 -14.47
C LYS A 217 -3.32 17.34 -15.36
N ALA A 218 -2.19 16.65 -15.21
CA ALA A 218 -1.92 15.42 -15.93
C ALA A 218 -2.82 14.28 -15.42
N GLU A 219 -2.97 14.17 -14.10
CA GLU A 219 -3.78 13.13 -13.45
C GLU A 219 -5.29 13.28 -13.74
N ILE A 220 -5.80 14.51 -13.78
CA ILE A 220 -7.20 14.82 -14.14
C ILE A 220 -7.50 14.45 -15.60
N ARG A 221 -6.49 14.39 -16.48
CA ARG A 221 -6.67 14.00 -17.90
C ARG A 221 -6.54 12.50 -18.15
N SER A 222 -5.96 11.75 -17.22
CA SER A 222 -5.81 10.29 -17.31
C SER A 222 -6.94 9.51 -16.64
N SER A 223 -7.81 10.19 -15.88
CA SER A 223 -9.02 9.66 -15.25
C SER A 223 -10.26 9.89 -16.12
#